data_AF-A0A966YRP5-F1
#
_entry.id   AF-A0A966YRP5-F1
#
_cell.length_a   1.000
_cell.length_b   1.000
_cell.length_c   1.000
_cell.angle_alpha   90.00
_cell.angle_beta   90.00
_cell.angle_gamma   90.00
#
_symmetry.space_group_name_H-M   'P 1'
#
loop_
_entity.id
_entity.type
_entity.pdbx_description
1 polymer ?
#
loop_
_entity_poly.entity_id
_entity_poly.type
_entity_poly.pdbx_seq_one_letter_code
_entity_poly.pdbx_strand_id
1 'polypeptide(L)' 'MYKITVSYDEQPAHFTQQIADELEAHKSFASYTDWGFAMDYSTVNLFTPSGKCYTKIFYREGRRVVEK' A
#
# COMPACT_ATOMS: atom_id res chain seq x y z
N MET A 1 -3.29 -11.28 12.37
CA MET A 1 -2.06 -11.05 11.59
C MET A 1 -2.31 -9.96 10.58
N TYR A 2 -1.41 -8.99 10.52
CA TYR A 2 -1.44 -7.91 9.55
C TYR A 2 -0.71 -8.34 8.28
N LYS A 3 -1.17 -7.85 7.12
CA LYS A 3 -0.54 -8.15 5.84
C LYS A 3 -0.45 -6.88 5.02
N ILE A 4 0.75 -6.54 4.58
CA ILE A 4 0.98 -5.46 3.62
C ILE A 4 1.22 -6.08 2.25
N THR A 5 0.57 -5.56 1.21
CA THR A 5 0.82 -5.96 -0.17
C THR A 5 1.09 -4.74 -1.03
N VAL A 6 2.03 -4.85 -1.95
CA VAL A 6 2.34 -3.81 -2.94
C VAL A 6 2.12 -4.38 -4.34
N SER A 7 1.32 -3.68 -5.13
CA SER A 7 1.07 -3.98 -6.55
C SER A 7 1.37 -2.75 -7.40
N TYR A 8 1.87 -2.99 -8.61
CA TYR A 8 2.15 -1.95 -9.60
C TYR A 8 1.22 -2.13 -10.79
N ASP A 9 0.66 -1.03 -11.30
CA ASP A 9 -0.03 -0.98 -12.60
C ASP A 9 -1.06 -2.11 -12.80
N GLU A 10 -1.91 -2.33 -11.80
CA GLU A 10 -2.96 -3.37 -11.79
C GLU A 10 -2.47 -4.82 -11.84
N GLN A 11 -1.16 -5.04 -11.71
CA GLN A 11 -0.60 -6.38 -11.65
C GLN A 11 -0.76 -7.00 -10.26
N PRO A 12 -0.70 -8.34 -10.17
CA PRO A 12 -0.68 -9.03 -8.89
C PRO A 12 0.39 -8.45 -7.96
N ALA A 13 0.12 -8.52 -6.65
CA ALA A 13 1.05 -8.02 -5.66
C ALA A 13 2.41 -8.73 -5.79
N HIS A 14 3.45 -7.99 -6.17
CA HIS A 14 4.80 -8.52 -6.32
C HIS A 14 5.52 -8.59 -4.97
N PHE A 15 5.10 -7.80 -4.00
CA PHE A 15 5.62 -7.81 -2.64
C PHE A 15 4.50 -8.04 -1.63
N THR A 16 4.75 -8.94 -0.68
CA THR A 16 3.86 -9.21 0.45
C THR A 16 4.69 -9.33 1.71
N GLN A 17 4.30 -8.61 2.75
CA GLN A 17 4.89 -8.68 4.08
C GLN A 17 3.82 -9.04 5.09
N GLN A 18 4.14 -9.94 6.01
CA GLN A 18 3.25 -10.35 7.09
C GLN A 18 3.85 -9.89 8.41
N ILE A 19 3.03 -9.23 9.24
CA ILE A 19 3.47 -8.60 10.48
C ILE A 19 2.50 -9.02 11.59
N ALA A 20 3.04 -9.43 12.75
CA ALA A 20 2.22 -9.84 13.88
C ALA A 20 1.72 -8.64 14.70
N ASP A 21 2.59 -7.64 14.88
CA ASP A 21 2.34 -6.46 15.68
C ASP A 21 1.61 -5.35 14.90
N GLU A 22 0.66 -4.69 15.56
CA GLU A 22 -0.15 -3.63 14.96
C GLU A 22 0.65 -2.35 14.74
N LEU A 23 1.43 -1.92 15.74
CA LEU A 23 2.18 -0.68 15.68
C LEU A 23 3.26 -0.77 14.59
N GLU A 24 3.93 -1.90 14.48
CA GLU A 24 4.90 -2.17 13.41
C GLU A 24 4.24 -2.17 12.03
N ALA A 25 3.06 -2.80 11.89
CA ALA A 25 2.34 -2.84 10.61
C ALA A 25 1.93 -1.43 10.15
N HIS A 26 1.41 -0.61 11.07
CA HIS A 26 1.05 0.78 10.77
C HIS A 26 2.28 1.65 10.49
N LYS A 27 3.40 1.46 11.20
CA LYS A 27 4.67 2.15 10.91
C LYS A 27 5.23 1.79 9.53
N SER A 28 5.23 0.50 9.19
CA SER A 28 5.66 0.03 7.87
C SER A 28 4.76 0.60 6.77
N PHE A 29 3.43 0.54 6.93
CA PHE A 29 2.48 1.14 5.99
C PHE A 29 2.62 2.68 5.87
N ALA A 30 2.98 3.36 6.95
CA ALA A 30 3.25 4.79 6.96
C ALA A 30 4.53 5.15 6.18
N SER A 31 5.53 4.26 6.17
CA SER A 31 6.83 4.49 5.54
C SER A 31 6.82 4.50 4.01
N TYR A 32 5.78 3.96 3.37
CA TYR A 32 5.60 4.07 1.92
C TYR A 32 5.24 5.52 1.54
N THR A 33 6.08 6.12 0.67
CA THR A 33 5.97 7.53 0.28
C THR A 33 5.89 7.78 -1.22
N ASP A 34 6.20 6.78 -2.06
CA ASP A 34 6.31 6.95 -3.51
C ASP A 34 5.80 5.72 -4.29
N TRP A 35 5.74 5.89 -5.62
CA TRP A 35 5.26 4.88 -6.56
C TRP A 35 6.34 3.85 -6.97
N GLY A 36 7.56 3.99 -6.47
CA GLY A 36 8.69 3.11 -6.77
C GLY A 36 8.96 3.01 -8.27
N PHE A 37 8.96 1.78 -8.77
CA PHE A 37 9.20 1.45 -10.17
C PHE A 37 7.93 1.31 -11.01
N ALA A 38 6.75 1.62 -10.45
CA ALA A 38 5.51 1.59 -11.21
C ALA A 38 5.55 2.55 -12.42
N MET A 39 4.93 2.13 -13.52
CA MET A 39 4.83 2.95 -14.72
C MET A 39 3.76 4.03 -14.58
N ASP A 40 2.60 3.69 -14.03
CA ASP A 40 1.46 4.60 -13.87
C ASP A 40 1.16 4.86 -12.39
N TYR A 41 1.02 3.80 -11.60
CA TYR A 41 0.74 3.91 -10.17
C TYR A 41 1.09 2.68 -9.33
N SER A 42 1.41 2.93 -8.06
CA SER A 42 1.64 1.90 -7.05
C SER A 42 0.49 1.88 -6.05
N THR A 43 0.00 0.68 -5.73
CA THR A 43 -1.02 0.47 -4.70
C THR A 43 -0.40 -0.29 -3.54
N VAL A 44 -0.47 0.31 -2.34
CA VAL A 44 -0.07 -0.32 -1.08
C VAL A 44 -1.33 -0.57 -0.26
N ASN A 45 -1.56 -1.83 0.12
CA ASN A 45 -2.68 -2.23 0.96
C ASN A 45 -2.18 -2.78 2.29
N LEU A 46 -2.78 -2.34 3.39
CA LEU A 46 -2.63 -2.92 4.73
C LEU A 46 -3.93 -3.62 5.12
N PHE A 47 -3.89 -4.95 5.16
CA PHE A 47 -4.95 -5.80 5.66
C PHE A 47 -4.77 -6.04 7.16
N THR A 48 -5.83 -5.81 7.91
CA THR A 48 -5.88 -6.05 9.36
C THR A 48 -6.57 -7.39 9.67
N PRO A 49 -6.30 -8.02 10.82
CA PRO A 49 -7.03 -9.20 11.26
C PRO A 49 -8.53 -8.95 11.48
N SER A 50 -8.93 -7.69 11.69
CA SER A 50 -10.33 -7.29 11.83
C SER A 50 -11.12 -7.30 10.52
N GLY A 51 -10.47 -7.61 9.38
CA GLY A 51 -11.07 -7.58 8.05
C GLY A 51 -11.07 -6.20 7.40
N LYS A 52 -10.59 -5.16 8.08
CA LYS A 52 -10.38 -3.83 7.48
C LYS A 52 -9.16 -3.83 6.56
N CYS A 53 -9.25 -3.08 5.46
CA CYS A 53 -8.15 -2.80 4.54
C CYS A 53 -7.94 -1.28 4.45
N TYR A 54 -6.69 -0.84 4.62
CA TYR A 54 -6.28 0.54 4.35
C TYR A 54 -5.47 0.57 3.07
N THR A 55 -5.82 1.48 2.16
CA THR A 55 -5.20 1.58 0.83
C THR A 55 -4.54 2.94 0.66
N LYS A 56 -3.31 2.93 0.14
CA LYS A 56 -2.61 4.10 -0.38
C LYS A 56 -2.32 3.87 -1.86
N ILE A 57 -2.59 4.90 -2.67
CA ILE A 57 -2.29 4.88 -4.10
C ILE A 57 -1.33 6.04 -4.39
N PHE A 58 -0.21 5.71 -5.04
CA PHE A 58 0.80 6.67 -5.46
C PHE A 58 0.80 6.73 -6.99
N TYR A 59 0.39 7.85 -7.56
CA TYR A 59 0.40 8.09 -9.00
C TYR A 59 1.75 8.70 -9.43
N ARG A 60 2.30 8.23 -10.54
CA ARG A 60 3.55 8.76 -11.12
C ARG A 60 3.36 10.13 -11.75
N GLU A 61 2.23 10.33 -12.43
CA GLU A 61 1.82 11.67 -12.84
C GLU A 61 1.34 12.45 -11.63
N GLY A 62 1.59 13.77 -11.60
CA GLY A 62 1.15 14.69 -10.53
C GLY A 62 -0.37 14.83 -10.35
N ARG A 63 -1.16 13.83 -10.77
CA ARG A 63 -2.57 13.65 -10.47
C ARG A 63 -2.71 13.42 -8.97
N ARG A 64 -2.92 14.53 -8.26
CA ARG A 64 -3.32 14.53 -6.85
C ARG A 64 -4.64 13.78 -6.75
N VAL A 65 -4.77 12.93 -5.74
CA VAL A 65 -6.06 12.35 -5.34
C VAL A 65 -7.05 13.51 -5.20
N VAL A 66 -8.10 13.52 -6.01
CA VAL A 66 -9.15 14.52 -5.90
C VAL A 66 -10.01 14.11 -4.72
N GLU A 67 -9.74 14.68 -3.54
CA GLU A 67 -10.68 14.62 -2.42
C GLU A 67 -11.90 15.46 -2.82
N LYS A 68 -13.09 14.82 -2.78
CA LYS A 68 -14.37 15.43 -3.16
C LYS A 68 -15.01 16.11 -1.96
#